data_AF-A0A0N9I099-F1
#
_entry.id   AF-A0A0N9I099-F1
#
_cell.length_a   1.000
_cell.length_b   1.000
_cell.length_c   1.000
_cell.angle_alpha   90.00
_cell.angle_beta   90.00
_cell.angle_gamma   90.00
#
_symmetry.space_group_name_H-M   'P 1'
#
loop_
_entity.id
_entity.type
_entity.pdbx_description
1 polymer ?
#
loop_
_entity_poly.entity_id
_entity_poly.type
_entity_poly.pdbx_seq_one_letter_code
_entity_poly.pdbx_strand_id
1 'polypeptide(L)'
;MRPAFLGSVAVALALALGTTSAVASPIDTVDAEYPVPYGLAGFAKAAQAQLTQPGSAPPGANNWSCKPSAAHPDPVVLVHGASANMTVNWQTISPLLANNGYCVFALTYGVPPGTPFPINQIGGRNPMEHSAADLGAFIDRVLARTGAEKVDIIGHSEGSLMPNYYAKYLGGAPKISDYVGLTPLWDGSNVLNLARLYALARQFGLGPIIDGIVDLVFPAARQFLAGSDFIVKMNEGGVAAPGVKYTMIMTKYDEAVIPYTSGHLDSPNATNVVLQDLCEQDRAGHGMVAFDPNATQVILNTLDPANAKPVKCHAVPVSP
;
A
#
# COMPACT_ATOMS: atom_id res chain seq x y z
N MET A 1 -11.39 41.88 46.34
CA MET A 1 -12.00 41.94 44.99
C MET A 1 -10.92 42.31 43.98
N ARG A 2 -10.47 41.34 43.18
CA ARG A 2 -9.64 41.53 41.98
C ARG A 2 -10.00 40.39 41.03
N PRO A 3 -10.50 40.64 39.82
CA PRO A 3 -10.88 39.57 38.89
C PRO A 3 -9.64 39.06 38.17
N ALA A 4 -9.58 37.73 38.00
CA ALA A 4 -8.59 37.06 37.16
C ALA A 4 -9.06 37.08 35.69
N PHE A 5 -8.20 37.57 34.81
CA PHE A 5 -8.35 37.44 33.37
C PHE A 5 -7.91 36.03 32.95
N LEU A 6 -8.81 35.26 32.34
CA LEU A 6 -8.51 34.06 31.57
C LEU A 6 -7.96 34.47 30.20
N GLY A 7 -6.68 34.18 29.94
CA GLY A 7 -6.05 34.31 28.63
C GLY A 7 -6.00 32.96 27.93
N SER A 8 -6.78 32.78 26.88
CA SER A 8 -6.69 31.65 25.94
C SER A 8 -5.40 31.77 25.13
N VAL A 9 -4.49 30.80 25.25
CA VAL A 9 -3.30 30.70 24.38
C VAL A 9 -3.67 29.84 23.17
N ALA A 10 -3.92 30.48 22.03
CA ALA A 10 -3.92 29.84 20.73
C ALA A 10 -2.47 29.61 20.30
N VAL A 11 -2.05 28.35 20.14
CA VAL A 11 -0.77 28.01 19.53
C VAL A 11 -0.96 27.99 18.02
N ALA A 12 -0.53 29.06 17.35
CA ALA A 12 -0.40 29.11 15.90
C ALA A 12 0.90 28.40 15.50
N LEU A 13 0.79 27.28 14.77
CA LEU A 13 1.93 26.61 14.16
C LEU A 13 2.23 27.28 12.82
N ALA A 14 3.24 28.16 12.79
CA ALA A 14 3.71 28.79 11.56
C ALA A 14 4.58 27.81 10.77
N LEU A 15 4.08 27.33 9.62
CA LEU A 15 4.86 26.64 8.61
C LEU A 15 5.71 27.65 7.84
N ALA A 16 7.03 27.59 8.01
CA ALA A 16 7.98 28.30 7.16
C ALA A 16 8.10 27.54 5.81
N LEU A 17 7.49 28.09 4.77
CA LEU A 17 7.68 27.67 3.39
C LEU A 17 9.06 28.13 2.91
N GLY A 18 10.06 27.24 2.99
CA GLY A 18 11.31 27.37 2.24
C GLY A 18 11.14 26.76 0.86
N THR A 19 11.01 27.59 -0.18
CA THR A 19 10.98 27.13 -1.57
C THR A 19 12.41 26.88 -2.06
N THR A 20 12.89 25.64 -1.94
CA THR A 20 13.98 25.14 -2.79
C THR A 20 13.36 24.29 -3.90
N SER A 21 13.22 24.89 -5.08
CA SER A 21 12.79 24.19 -6.28
C SER A 21 13.88 23.20 -6.72
N ALA A 22 13.81 21.96 -6.24
CA ALA A 22 14.46 20.85 -6.92
C ALA A 22 13.62 20.54 -8.16
N VAL A 23 14.12 20.95 -9.33
CA VAL A 23 13.49 20.63 -10.61
C VAL A 23 13.62 19.13 -10.82
N ALA A 24 12.56 18.38 -10.54
CA ALA A 24 12.42 17.02 -11.02
C ALA A 24 12.34 17.07 -12.55
N SER A 25 13.24 16.37 -13.24
CA SER A 25 13.15 16.22 -14.69
C SER A 25 11.80 15.58 -15.04
N PRO A 26 10.99 16.18 -15.93
CA PRO A 26 9.77 15.54 -16.39
C PRO A 26 10.13 14.24 -17.11
N ILE A 27 9.47 13.15 -16.74
CA ILE A 27 9.45 11.95 -17.56
C ILE A 27 8.52 12.30 -18.73
N ASP A 28 9.10 12.53 -19.90
CA ASP A 28 8.35 12.79 -21.13
C ASP A 28 7.48 11.58 -21.49
N THR A 29 6.16 11.73 -21.40
CA THR A 29 5.18 10.86 -22.09
C THR A 29 4.24 11.76 -22.87
N VAL A 30 4.38 11.74 -24.19
CA VAL A 30 3.74 12.69 -25.11
C VAL A 30 2.23 12.42 -25.30
N ASP A 31 1.65 11.36 -24.71
CA ASP A 31 0.23 10.97 -24.90
C ASP A 31 -0.48 10.46 -23.61
N ALA A 32 -0.03 10.83 -22.41
CA ALA A 32 -0.64 10.35 -21.16
C ALA A 32 -2.02 10.98 -20.89
N GLU A 33 -3.08 10.15 -20.78
CA GLU A 33 -4.44 10.59 -20.43
C GLU A 33 -4.50 11.11 -18.98
N TYR A 34 -3.76 10.47 -18.07
CA TYR A 34 -3.73 10.82 -16.65
C TYR A 34 -2.37 11.37 -16.23
N PRO A 35 -2.30 12.47 -15.45
CA PRO A 35 -1.05 12.91 -14.84
C PRO A 35 -0.48 11.85 -13.88
N VAL A 36 0.83 11.60 -13.94
CA VAL A 36 1.52 10.66 -13.05
C VAL A 36 2.46 11.44 -12.10
N PRO A 37 1.99 11.86 -10.92
CA PRO A 37 2.84 12.55 -9.95
C PRO A 37 3.74 11.56 -9.20
N TYR A 38 5.02 11.88 -9.00
CA TYR A 38 5.98 11.02 -8.27
C TYR A 38 6.47 11.66 -6.97
N GLY A 39 6.99 10.85 -6.05
CA GLY A 39 7.59 11.28 -4.78
C GLY A 39 6.68 12.22 -4.00
N LEU A 40 7.23 13.35 -3.54
CA LEU A 40 6.50 14.37 -2.78
C LEU A 40 5.29 14.94 -3.54
N ALA A 41 5.34 15.03 -4.87
CA ALA A 41 4.19 15.47 -5.65
C ALA A 41 3.05 14.42 -5.63
N GLY A 42 3.40 13.13 -5.69
CA GLY A 42 2.45 12.02 -5.53
C GLY A 42 1.81 12.02 -4.14
N PHE A 43 2.63 12.18 -3.10
CA PHE A 43 2.17 12.29 -1.72
C PHE A 43 1.25 13.50 -1.51
N ALA A 44 1.62 14.68 -2.03
CA ALA A 44 0.78 15.87 -1.97
C ALA A 44 -0.54 15.68 -2.72
N LYS A 45 -0.51 14.97 -3.87
CA LYS A 45 -1.72 14.64 -4.61
C LYS A 45 -2.65 13.70 -3.82
N ALA A 46 -2.11 12.71 -3.12
CA ALA A 46 -2.87 11.84 -2.22
C ALA A 46 -3.58 12.63 -1.12
N ALA A 47 -2.87 13.54 -0.46
CA ALA A 47 -3.47 14.42 0.55
C ALA A 47 -4.58 15.31 -0.04
N GLN A 48 -4.34 15.90 -1.22
CA GLN A 48 -5.35 16.71 -1.92
C GLN A 48 -6.60 15.88 -2.28
N ALA A 49 -6.42 14.67 -2.80
CA ALA A 49 -7.52 13.78 -3.18
C ALA A 49 -8.36 13.39 -1.98
N GLN A 50 -7.72 13.05 -0.85
CA GLN A 50 -8.44 12.73 0.39
C GLN A 50 -9.27 13.91 0.91
N LEU A 51 -8.77 15.15 0.77
CA LEU A 51 -9.46 16.34 1.23
C LEU A 51 -10.64 16.73 0.32
N THR A 52 -10.48 16.58 -0.99
CA THR A 52 -11.44 17.11 -1.97
C THR A 52 -12.42 16.05 -2.47
N GLN A 53 -12.03 14.77 -2.48
CA GLN A 53 -12.78 13.65 -3.05
C GLN A 53 -12.57 12.36 -2.22
N PRO A 54 -12.88 12.36 -0.91
CA PRO A 54 -12.69 11.18 -0.06
C PRO A 54 -13.48 9.98 -0.59
N GLY A 55 -12.81 8.82 -0.68
CA GLY A 55 -13.41 7.56 -1.12
C GLY A 55 -13.58 7.43 -2.63
N SER A 56 -13.08 8.39 -3.43
CA SER A 56 -13.05 8.27 -4.89
C SER A 56 -11.95 7.30 -5.33
N ALA A 57 -12.16 6.67 -6.49
CA ALA A 57 -11.11 5.88 -7.13
C ALA A 57 -9.97 6.82 -7.56
N PRO A 58 -8.69 6.38 -7.46
CA PRO A 58 -7.57 7.13 -8.02
C PRO A 58 -7.71 7.25 -9.55
N PRO A 59 -7.09 8.26 -10.18
CA PRO A 59 -7.14 8.42 -11.64
C PRO A 59 -6.76 7.13 -12.39
N GLY A 60 -7.54 6.76 -13.40
CA GLY A 60 -7.35 5.53 -14.18
C GLY A 60 -7.90 4.23 -13.58
N ALA A 61 -8.31 4.22 -12.30
CA ALA A 61 -8.88 3.02 -11.67
C ALA A 61 -10.41 2.98 -11.74
N ASN A 62 -10.95 1.77 -11.61
CA ASN A 62 -12.38 1.47 -11.47
C ASN A 62 -13.23 1.92 -12.68
N ASN A 63 -12.62 1.97 -13.86
CA ASN A 63 -13.38 1.98 -15.11
C ASN A 63 -14.00 0.59 -15.34
N TRP A 64 -15.20 0.37 -14.84
CA TRP A 64 -15.89 -0.93 -14.90
C TRP A 64 -16.33 -1.36 -16.32
N SER A 65 -16.18 -0.50 -17.33
CA SER A 65 -16.34 -0.88 -18.74
C SER A 65 -15.04 -1.29 -19.42
N CYS A 66 -13.89 -1.17 -18.74
CA CYS A 66 -12.59 -1.55 -19.28
C CYS A 66 -12.55 -3.02 -19.68
N LYS A 67 -11.93 -3.30 -20.82
CA LYS A 67 -11.69 -4.64 -21.35
C LYS A 67 -10.19 -4.87 -21.48
N PRO A 68 -9.62 -5.84 -20.75
CA PRO A 68 -8.21 -6.19 -20.88
C PRO A 68 -7.86 -6.49 -22.34
N SER A 69 -6.69 -6.04 -22.76
CA SER A 69 -6.22 -6.23 -24.13
C SER A 69 -5.47 -7.56 -24.25
N ALA A 70 -5.14 -7.97 -25.48
CA ALA A 70 -4.26 -9.14 -25.66
C ALA A 70 -2.83 -8.90 -25.12
N ALA A 71 -2.38 -7.64 -25.05
CA ALA A 71 -1.07 -7.28 -24.50
C ALA A 71 -1.06 -7.33 -22.97
N HIS A 72 -2.18 -6.95 -22.34
CA HIS A 72 -2.37 -6.95 -20.89
C HIS A 72 -3.70 -7.65 -20.56
N PRO A 73 -3.72 -9.01 -20.58
CA PRO A 73 -4.95 -9.80 -20.46
C PRO A 73 -5.49 -9.85 -19.03
N ASP A 74 -4.63 -9.69 -18.03
CA ASP A 74 -4.99 -9.72 -16.62
C ASP A 74 -5.21 -8.29 -16.10
N PRO A 75 -6.41 -7.95 -15.58
CA PRO A 75 -6.64 -6.66 -14.93
C PRO A 75 -5.86 -6.59 -13.61
N VAL A 76 -5.42 -5.38 -13.26
CA VAL A 76 -4.63 -5.14 -12.04
C VAL A 76 -5.55 -4.73 -10.89
N VAL A 77 -5.41 -5.38 -9.74
CA VAL A 77 -6.11 -5.07 -8.49
C VAL A 77 -5.12 -4.46 -7.49
N LEU A 78 -5.37 -3.20 -7.11
CA LEU A 78 -4.56 -2.43 -6.17
C LEU A 78 -5.10 -2.57 -4.74
N VAL A 79 -4.26 -3.05 -3.81
CA VAL A 79 -4.63 -3.38 -2.42
C VAL A 79 -3.82 -2.54 -1.43
N HIS A 80 -4.45 -1.50 -0.87
CA HIS A 80 -3.78 -0.50 -0.03
C HIS A 80 -3.24 -1.09 1.28
N GLY A 81 -2.38 -0.35 1.98
CA GLY A 81 -1.86 -0.74 3.29
C GLY A 81 -2.80 -0.49 4.46
N ALA A 82 -2.34 -0.88 5.65
CA ALA A 82 -3.06 -0.65 6.90
C ALA A 82 -3.34 0.84 7.12
N SER A 83 -4.54 1.15 7.61
CA SER A 83 -4.99 2.54 7.87
C SER A 83 -5.02 3.47 6.66
N ALA A 84 -4.89 2.94 5.44
CA ALA A 84 -5.02 3.68 4.19
C ALA A 84 -6.37 3.41 3.50
N ASN A 85 -6.50 3.86 2.26
CA ASN A 85 -7.63 3.57 1.38
C ASN A 85 -7.18 3.70 -0.09
N MET A 86 -8.06 3.33 -1.03
CA MET A 86 -7.71 3.41 -2.46
C MET A 86 -7.41 4.83 -2.95
N THR A 87 -8.04 5.85 -2.37
CA THR A 87 -7.89 7.25 -2.77
C THR A 87 -6.47 7.75 -2.51
N VAL A 88 -5.89 7.43 -1.35
CA VAL A 88 -4.57 7.94 -0.96
C VAL A 88 -3.41 7.10 -1.47
N ASN A 89 -3.54 5.78 -1.51
CA ASN A 89 -2.38 4.92 -1.74
C ASN A 89 -1.90 4.92 -3.20
N TRP A 90 -2.76 5.31 -4.17
CA TRP A 90 -2.58 4.94 -5.57
C TRP A 90 -2.55 6.10 -6.56
N GLN A 91 -2.23 7.31 -6.11
CA GLN A 91 -2.19 8.50 -6.99
C GLN A 91 -1.05 8.49 -8.02
N THR A 92 -0.07 7.58 -7.91
CA THR A 92 1.00 7.39 -8.90
C THR A 92 0.79 6.11 -9.70
N ILE A 93 0.68 4.97 -9.02
CA ILE A 93 0.62 3.65 -9.66
C ILE A 93 -0.61 3.49 -10.54
N SER A 94 -1.79 3.92 -10.08
CA SER A 94 -3.03 3.80 -10.87
C SER A 94 -2.97 4.54 -12.20
N PRO A 95 -2.69 5.86 -12.25
CA PRO A 95 -2.62 6.55 -13.53
C PRO A 95 -1.46 6.06 -14.40
N LEU A 96 -0.33 5.64 -13.80
CA LEU A 96 0.77 5.05 -14.56
C LEU A 96 0.32 3.79 -15.30
N LEU A 97 -0.31 2.84 -14.60
CA LEU A 97 -0.77 1.59 -15.20
C LEU A 97 -1.86 1.83 -16.24
N ALA A 98 -2.81 2.71 -15.96
CA ALA A 98 -3.85 3.07 -16.94
C ALA A 98 -3.25 3.67 -18.22
N ASN A 99 -2.27 4.58 -18.10
CA ASN A 99 -1.54 5.14 -19.25
C ASN A 99 -0.71 4.10 -20.00
N ASN A 100 -0.38 2.97 -19.37
CA ASN A 100 0.29 1.82 -20.01
C ASN A 100 -0.71 0.74 -20.47
N GLY A 101 -2.00 1.05 -20.56
CA GLY A 101 -3.00 0.18 -21.18
C GLY A 101 -3.55 -0.95 -20.29
N TYR A 102 -3.30 -0.90 -18.98
CA TYR A 102 -3.87 -1.85 -18.03
C TYR A 102 -5.29 -1.45 -17.61
N CYS A 103 -6.18 -2.43 -17.44
CA CYS A 103 -7.42 -2.21 -16.71
C CYS A 103 -7.14 -2.25 -15.21
N VAL A 104 -7.25 -1.12 -14.53
CA VAL A 104 -6.90 -0.99 -13.11
C VAL A 104 -8.15 -0.92 -12.24
N PHE A 105 -8.15 -1.67 -11.15
CA PHE A 105 -9.21 -1.68 -10.14
C PHE A 105 -8.60 -1.50 -8.76
N ALA A 106 -9.27 -0.73 -7.90
CA ALA A 106 -8.82 -0.48 -6.55
C ALA A 106 -10.02 -0.54 -5.60
N LEU A 107 -9.80 -1.04 -4.40
CA LEU A 107 -10.81 -1.16 -3.35
C LEU A 107 -10.33 -0.50 -2.06
N THR A 108 -11.28 -0.01 -1.26
CA THR A 108 -11.05 0.24 0.17
C THR A 108 -11.65 -0.93 0.93
N TYR A 109 -10.82 -1.66 1.68
CA TYR A 109 -11.24 -2.83 2.45
C TYR A 109 -11.02 -2.62 3.94
N GLY A 110 -11.53 -3.55 4.77
CA GLY A 110 -11.17 -3.60 6.18
C GLY A 110 -11.69 -2.42 7.01
N VAL A 111 -12.85 -1.87 6.64
CA VAL A 111 -13.56 -0.85 7.43
C VAL A 111 -14.58 -1.57 8.33
N PRO A 112 -14.52 -1.43 9.67
CA PRO A 112 -15.50 -2.04 10.56
C PRO A 112 -16.93 -1.58 10.22
N PRO A 113 -17.91 -2.50 10.19
CA PRO A 113 -19.30 -2.16 9.93
C PRO A 113 -19.83 -1.06 10.86
N GLY A 114 -20.62 -0.14 10.33
CA GLY A 114 -21.21 0.96 11.11
C GLY A 114 -20.25 2.11 11.46
N THR A 115 -19.01 2.09 10.98
CA THR A 115 -18.07 3.21 11.18
C THR A 115 -18.65 4.51 10.55
N PRO A 116 -18.77 5.62 11.30
CA PRO A 116 -19.30 6.88 10.75
C PRO A 116 -18.25 7.63 9.91
N PHE A 117 -18.71 8.54 9.05
CA PHE A 117 -17.85 9.49 8.37
C PHE A 117 -17.26 10.50 9.38
N PRO A 118 -15.97 10.91 9.27
CA PRO A 118 -15.00 10.54 8.23
C PRO A 118 -14.15 9.29 8.55
N ILE A 119 -14.38 8.62 9.68
CA ILE A 119 -13.55 7.47 10.13
C ILE A 119 -13.69 6.27 9.17
N ASN A 120 -14.83 6.16 8.49
CA ASN A 120 -15.05 5.13 7.47
C ASN A 120 -14.14 5.24 6.24
N GLN A 121 -13.34 6.30 6.13
CA GLN A 121 -12.30 6.46 5.11
C GLN A 121 -11.00 5.73 5.47
N ILE A 122 -10.88 5.19 6.68
CA ILE A 122 -9.70 4.48 7.16
C ILE A 122 -9.96 2.98 7.01
N GLY A 123 -9.36 2.36 5.98
CA GLY A 123 -9.42 0.93 5.71
C GLY A 123 -8.27 0.15 6.36
N GLY A 124 -8.19 -1.15 6.08
CA GLY A 124 -7.11 -2.02 6.55
C GLY A 124 -7.09 -2.17 8.07
N ARG A 125 -8.27 -2.24 8.69
CA ARG A 125 -8.44 -2.34 10.15
C ARG A 125 -9.09 -3.63 10.63
N ASN A 126 -9.97 -4.22 9.84
CA ASN A 126 -10.58 -5.52 10.19
C ASN A 126 -9.54 -6.63 10.18
N PRO A 127 -9.77 -7.74 10.91
CA PRO A 127 -8.93 -8.93 10.84
C PRO A 127 -8.67 -9.32 9.38
N MET A 128 -7.42 -9.62 9.04
CA MET A 128 -6.99 -9.83 7.66
C MET A 128 -7.72 -10.99 6.98
N GLU A 129 -8.21 -11.97 7.72
CA GLU A 129 -9.04 -13.07 7.21
C GLU A 129 -10.37 -12.57 6.63
N HIS A 130 -11.00 -11.58 7.28
CA HIS A 130 -12.24 -10.97 6.79
C HIS A 130 -11.94 -10.07 5.58
N SER A 131 -10.88 -9.26 5.67
CA SER A 131 -10.40 -8.43 4.58
C SER A 131 -10.06 -9.26 3.32
N ALA A 132 -9.51 -10.47 3.50
CA ALA A 132 -9.22 -11.40 2.40
C ALA A 132 -10.49 -11.95 1.75
N ALA A 133 -11.57 -12.16 2.52
CA ALA A 133 -12.87 -12.53 1.96
C ALA A 133 -13.48 -11.36 1.15
N ASP A 134 -13.39 -10.13 1.66
CA ASP A 134 -13.82 -8.91 0.94
C ASP A 134 -13.04 -8.75 -0.38
N LEU A 135 -11.73 -8.96 -0.35
CA LEU A 135 -10.88 -8.96 -1.54
C LEU A 135 -11.32 -10.04 -2.53
N GLY A 136 -11.58 -11.25 -2.08
CA GLY A 136 -12.03 -12.35 -2.94
C GLY A 136 -13.33 -12.01 -3.68
N ALA A 137 -14.30 -11.42 -2.98
CA ALA A 137 -15.54 -10.95 -3.60
C ALA A 137 -15.31 -9.80 -4.60
N PHE A 138 -14.37 -8.90 -4.31
CA PHE A 138 -13.97 -7.84 -5.22
C PHE A 138 -13.32 -8.39 -6.50
N ILE A 139 -12.37 -9.33 -6.36
CA ILE A 139 -11.72 -10.01 -7.49
C ILE A 139 -12.74 -10.74 -8.35
N ASP A 140 -13.68 -11.48 -7.75
CA ASP A 140 -14.74 -12.16 -8.50
C ASP A 140 -15.58 -11.18 -9.32
N ARG A 141 -15.87 -10.00 -8.77
CA ARG A 141 -16.57 -8.94 -9.51
C ARG A 141 -15.72 -8.37 -10.65
N VAL A 142 -14.41 -8.18 -10.44
CA VAL A 142 -13.48 -7.73 -11.48
C VAL A 142 -13.46 -8.73 -12.64
N LEU A 143 -13.19 -10.00 -12.35
CA LEU A 143 -13.16 -11.08 -13.34
C LEU A 143 -14.49 -11.19 -14.11
N ALA A 144 -15.62 -11.13 -13.41
CA ALA A 144 -16.94 -11.18 -14.04
C ALA A 144 -17.24 -9.98 -14.96
N ARG A 145 -16.62 -8.82 -14.71
CA ARG A 145 -16.83 -7.59 -15.51
C ARG A 145 -15.88 -7.52 -16.70
N THR A 146 -14.63 -7.89 -16.50
CA THR A 146 -13.61 -7.85 -17.56
C THR A 146 -13.73 -9.06 -18.49
N GLY A 147 -14.09 -10.22 -17.95
CA GLY A 147 -14.04 -11.51 -18.65
C GLY A 147 -12.67 -12.18 -18.58
N ALA A 148 -11.74 -11.65 -17.79
CA ALA A 148 -10.44 -12.26 -17.56
C ALA A 148 -10.55 -13.50 -16.67
N GLU A 149 -9.57 -14.40 -16.75
CA GLU A 149 -9.49 -15.61 -15.91
C GLU A 149 -8.72 -15.34 -14.60
N LYS A 150 -7.76 -14.42 -14.63
CA LYS A 150 -6.91 -14.05 -13.51
C LYS A 150 -6.83 -12.54 -13.34
N VAL A 151 -6.25 -12.12 -12.22
CA VAL A 151 -5.85 -10.74 -11.96
C VAL A 151 -4.37 -10.69 -11.60
N ASP A 152 -3.76 -9.54 -11.79
CA ASP A 152 -2.51 -9.19 -11.14
C ASP A 152 -2.81 -8.40 -9.86
N ILE A 153 -2.09 -8.67 -8.78
CA ILE A 153 -2.25 -7.97 -7.50
C ILE A 153 -1.04 -7.07 -7.27
N ILE A 154 -1.29 -5.81 -6.92
CA ILE A 154 -0.27 -4.92 -6.36
C ILE A 154 -0.71 -4.53 -4.95
N GLY A 155 0.01 -5.05 -3.97
CA GLY A 155 -0.23 -4.84 -2.56
C GLY A 155 0.84 -3.94 -1.93
N HIS A 156 0.44 -3.02 -1.06
CA HIS A 156 1.36 -2.19 -0.29
C HIS A 156 1.22 -2.47 1.21
N SER A 157 2.32 -2.65 1.94
CA SER A 157 2.30 -2.89 3.40
C SER A 157 1.39 -4.07 3.77
N GLU A 158 0.40 -3.93 4.66
CA GLU A 158 -0.65 -4.96 4.90
C GLU A 158 -1.22 -5.53 3.60
N GLY A 159 -1.48 -4.67 2.62
CA GLY A 159 -2.04 -5.06 1.33
C GLY A 159 -1.11 -5.98 0.53
N SER A 160 0.16 -6.12 0.91
CA SER A 160 1.08 -7.14 0.38
C SER A 160 0.99 -8.48 1.12
N LEU A 161 0.37 -8.55 2.29
CA LEU A 161 0.28 -9.75 3.13
C LEU A 161 -1.13 -10.35 3.11
N MET A 162 -2.16 -9.52 3.35
CA MET A 162 -3.56 -9.94 3.43
C MET A 162 -4.03 -10.71 2.16
N PRO A 163 -3.72 -10.28 0.92
CA PRO A 163 -4.14 -11.03 -0.26
C PRO A 163 -3.57 -12.44 -0.35
N ASN A 164 -2.44 -12.69 0.29
CA ASN A 164 -1.87 -14.03 0.31
C ASN A 164 -2.71 -14.99 1.18
N TYR A 165 -3.47 -14.49 2.16
CA TYR A 165 -4.46 -15.31 2.87
C TYR A 165 -5.57 -15.75 1.93
N TYR A 166 -6.05 -14.86 1.05
CA TYR A 166 -7.00 -15.20 0.00
C TYR A 166 -6.41 -16.27 -0.95
N ALA A 167 -5.16 -16.09 -1.38
CA ALA A 167 -4.47 -17.02 -2.25
C ALA A 167 -4.34 -18.42 -1.63
N LYS A 168 -3.85 -18.52 -0.39
CA LYS A 168 -3.55 -19.79 0.29
C LYS A 168 -4.79 -20.50 0.85
N TYR A 169 -5.72 -19.76 1.44
CA TYR A 169 -6.75 -20.34 2.30
C TYR A 169 -8.18 -20.17 1.79
N LEU A 170 -8.42 -19.26 0.84
CA LEU A 170 -9.76 -18.98 0.30
C LEU A 170 -9.90 -19.39 -1.17
N GLY A 171 -8.97 -20.19 -1.69
CA GLY A 171 -9.00 -20.70 -3.06
C GLY A 171 -8.67 -19.64 -4.13
N GLY A 172 -7.97 -18.57 -3.74
CA GLY A 172 -7.61 -17.47 -4.64
C GLY A 172 -6.48 -17.76 -5.60
N ALA A 173 -5.57 -18.69 -5.29
CA ALA A 173 -4.35 -18.91 -6.08
C ALA A 173 -4.59 -19.11 -7.60
N PRO A 174 -5.60 -19.89 -8.06
CA PRO A 174 -5.86 -20.05 -9.50
C PRO A 174 -6.30 -18.76 -10.22
N LYS A 175 -6.72 -17.73 -9.48
CA LYS A 175 -7.24 -16.45 -9.98
C LYS A 175 -6.18 -15.34 -9.97
N ILE A 176 -4.94 -15.64 -9.59
CA ILE A 176 -3.85 -14.66 -9.51
C ILE A 176 -2.76 -15.08 -10.49
N SER A 177 -2.29 -14.17 -11.35
CA SER A 177 -1.09 -14.39 -12.17
C SER A 177 0.13 -13.86 -11.42
N ASP A 178 0.27 -12.54 -11.35
CA ASP A 178 1.39 -11.88 -10.71
C ASP A 178 0.96 -11.19 -9.39
N TYR A 179 1.85 -11.26 -8.40
CA TYR A 179 1.67 -10.72 -7.06
C TYR A 179 2.85 -9.82 -6.72
N VAL A 180 2.63 -8.51 -6.79
CA VAL A 180 3.65 -7.52 -6.47
C VAL A 180 3.41 -6.97 -5.06
N GLY A 181 4.42 -7.10 -4.20
CA GLY A 181 4.41 -6.56 -2.84
C GLY A 181 5.32 -5.35 -2.75
N LEU A 182 4.78 -4.19 -2.36
CA LEU A 182 5.53 -3.01 -1.98
C LEU A 182 5.68 -2.99 -0.47
N THR A 183 6.92 -2.86 0.00
CA THR A 183 7.28 -2.90 1.42
C THR A 183 6.63 -4.06 2.19
N PRO A 184 6.84 -5.32 1.71
CA PRO A 184 6.17 -6.49 2.27
C PRO A 184 6.69 -6.89 3.65
N LEU A 185 5.92 -7.71 4.36
CA LEU A 185 6.11 -8.08 5.77
C LEU A 185 5.77 -9.56 6.05
N TRP A 186 6.42 -10.48 5.33
CA TRP A 186 6.13 -11.92 5.43
C TRP A 186 6.47 -12.52 6.79
N ASP A 187 7.54 -12.05 7.42
CA ASP A 187 7.92 -12.46 8.77
C ASP A 187 7.31 -11.56 9.86
N GLY A 188 6.37 -10.69 9.46
CA GLY A 188 5.83 -9.63 10.30
C GLY A 188 6.87 -8.54 10.59
N SER A 189 6.48 -7.53 11.35
CA SER A 189 7.38 -6.42 11.68
C SER A 189 7.57 -6.29 13.19
N ASN A 190 8.77 -5.85 13.58
CA ASN A 190 9.07 -5.35 14.92
C ASN A 190 8.78 -3.84 15.01
N VAL A 191 7.58 -3.40 14.62
CA VAL A 191 7.19 -2.00 14.40
C VAL A 191 7.77 -1.04 15.47
N LEU A 192 8.74 -0.21 15.08
CA LEU A 192 9.33 0.89 15.87
C LEU A 192 8.38 2.11 15.93
N ASN A 193 7.26 1.99 16.67
CA ASN A 193 6.66 3.06 17.49
C ASN A 193 5.19 2.80 17.88
N LEU A 194 4.52 1.77 17.37
CA LEU A 194 3.26 1.34 17.97
C LEU A 194 3.53 0.80 19.39
N ALA A 195 4.60 0.01 19.56
CA ALA A 195 5.10 -0.42 20.87
C ALA A 195 5.59 0.74 21.77
N ARG A 196 6.11 1.84 21.21
CA ARG A 196 6.63 3.00 21.97
C ARG A 196 5.51 3.97 22.38
N LEU A 197 4.52 4.19 21.51
CA LEU A 197 3.28 4.92 21.81
C LEU A 197 2.43 4.15 22.84
N TYR A 198 2.38 2.83 22.71
CA TYR A 198 1.75 1.91 23.66
C TYR A 198 2.50 1.81 25.00
N ALA A 199 3.83 1.74 25.00
CA ALA A 199 4.66 1.77 26.21
C ALA A 199 4.58 3.12 26.95
N LEU A 200 4.60 4.24 26.23
CA LEU A 200 4.40 5.58 26.80
C LEU A 200 3.05 5.68 27.48
N ALA A 201 1.99 5.13 26.88
CA ALA A 201 0.66 5.17 27.45
C ALA A 201 0.47 4.21 28.66
N ARG A 202 1.19 3.08 28.70
CA ARG A 202 1.27 2.21 29.91
C ARG A 202 2.00 2.88 31.08
N GLN A 203 3.01 3.71 30.82
CA GLN A 203 3.77 4.43 31.86
C GLN A 203 2.92 5.44 32.66
N PHE A 204 1.81 5.90 32.09
CA PHE A 204 0.83 6.77 32.76
C PHE A 204 -0.40 6.01 33.30
N GLY A 205 -0.37 4.67 33.37
CA GLY A 205 -1.44 3.85 33.93
C GLY A 205 -2.64 3.60 33.00
N LEU A 206 -2.54 3.93 31.72
CA LEU A 206 -3.66 3.88 30.76
C LEU A 206 -3.72 2.57 29.93
N GLY A 207 -2.85 1.60 30.21
CA GLY A 207 -2.69 0.36 29.43
C GLY A 207 -3.99 -0.42 29.16
N PRO A 208 -4.72 -0.87 30.20
CA PRO A 208 -5.94 -1.66 30.02
C PRO A 208 -7.06 -0.93 29.25
N ILE A 209 -7.09 0.40 29.30
CA ILE A 209 -8.07 1.23 28.58
C ILE A 209 -7.70 1.32 27.10
N ILE A 210 -6.41 1.45 26.80
CA ILE A 210 -5.89 1.54 25.44
C ILE A 210 -5.96 0.20 24.73
N ASP A 211 -5.77 -0.92 25.44
CA ASP A 211 -5.95 -2.27 24.89
C ASP A 211 -7.36 -2.47 24.34
N GLY A 212 -8.38 -2.09 25.13
CA GLY A 212 -9.77 -2.18 24.71
C GLY A 212 -10.14 -1.22 23.57
N ILE A 213 -9.51 -0.04 23.50
CA ILE A 213 -9.75 0.95 22.43
C ILE A 213 -9.05 0.52 21.14
N VAL A 214 -7.81 0.04 21.20
CA VAL A 214 -7.04 -0.41 20.03
C VAL A 214 -7.71 -1.62 19.39
N ASP A 215 -8.16 -2.60 20.17
CA ASP A 215 -8.85 -3.77 19.62
C ASP A 215 -10.24 -3.40 19.04
N LEU A 216 -10.90 -2.37 19.59
CA LEU A 216 -12.17 -1.85 19.06
C LEU A 216 -11.98 -1.01 17.77
N VAL A 217 -10.87 -0.29 17.65
CA VAL A 217 -10.62 0.68 16.57
C VAL A 217 -9.79 0.08 15.43
N PHE A 218 -8.86 -0.83 15.73
CA PHE A 218 -7.94 -1.48 14.80
C PHE A 218 -7.69 -2.97 15.14
N PRO A 219 -8.68 -3.86 14.96
CA PRO A 219 -8.55 -5.30 15.22
C PRO A 219 -7.32 -6.00 14.61
N ALA A 220 -6.89 -5.63 13.40
CA ALA A 220 -5.74 -6.26 12.74
C ALA A 220 -4.38 -5.82 13.27
N ALA A 221 -4.29 -4.81 14.15
CA ALA A 221 -3.02 -4.22 14.57
C ALA A 221 -1.98 -5.24 15.08
N ARG A 222 -2.44 -6.32 15.74
CA ARG A 222 -1.56 -7.36 16.29
C ARG A 222 -1.15 -8.41 15.26
N GLN A 223 -1.89 -8.55 14.16
CA GLN A 223 -1.62 -9.56 13.14
C GLN A 223 -0.35 -9.25 12.32
N PHE A 224 0.10 -7.99 12.29
CA PHE A 224 1.35 -7.58 11.63
C PHE A 224 2.62 -7.90 12.43
N LEU A 225 2.48 -8.22 13.72
CA LEU A 225 3.62 -8.43 14.59
C LEU A 225 4.32 -9.74 14.25
N ALA A 226 5.65 -9.71 14.24
CA ALA A 226 6.45 -10.90 14.09
C ALA A 226 6.06 -11.94 15.17
N GLY A 227 5.82 -13.17 14.75
CA GLY A 227 5.36 -14.26 15.63
C GLY A 227 3.89 -14.21 16.03
N SER A 228 3.07 -13.32 15.45
CA SER A 228 1.61 -13.39 15.62
C SER A 228 1.06 -14.70 15.04
N ASP A 229 -0.08 -15.18 15.57
CA ASP A 229 -0.75 -16.38 15.05
C ASP A 229 -1.04 -16.29 13.55
N PHE A 230 -1.33 -15.08 13.06
CA PHE A 230 -1.55 -14.83 11.64
C PHE A 230 -0.26 -15.06 10.83
N ILE A 231 0.87 -14.48 11.25
CA ILE A 231 2.16 -14.65 10.55
C ILE A 231 2.61 -16.11 10.60
N VAL A 232 2.51 -16.76 11.76
CA VAL A 232 2.83 -18.18 11.92
C VAL A 232 2.01 -19.01 10.93
N LYS A 233 0.69 -18.81 10.88
CA LYS A 233 -0.20 -19.48 9.93
C LYS A 233 0.15 -19.17 8.47
N MET A 234 0.48 -17.93 8.14
CA MET A 234 0.85 -17.56 6.77
C MET A 234 2.12 -18.24 6.29
N ASN A 235 3.04 -18.56 7.21
CA ASN A 235 4.31 -19.22 6.91
C ASN A 235 4.22 -20.77 6.89
N GLU A 236 3.11 -21.36 7.35
CA GLU A 236 2.89 -22.81 7.28
C GLU A 236 2.94 -23.32 5.84
N GLY A 237 3.80 -24.31 5.58
CA GLY A 237 3.96 -24.92 4.25
C GLY A 237 4.66 -24.01 3.21
N GLY A 238 5.27 -22.91 3.65
CA GLY A 238 5.86 -21.88 2.79
C GLY A 238 4.90 -20.73 2.51
N VAL A 239 5.46 -19.54 2.29
CA VAL A 239 4.69 -18.30 2.09
C VAL A 239 4.02 -18.26 0.71
N ALA A 240 4.73 -18.67 -0.34
CA ALA A 240 4.26 -18.55 -1.70
C ALA A 240 3.11 -19.54 -2.00
N ALA A 241 2.00 -19.04 -2.52
CA ALA A 241 0.92 -19.88 -3.01
C ALA A 241 1.34 -20.56 -4.35
N PRO A 242 0.95 -21.83 -4.58
CA PRO A 242 1.28 -22.53 -5.82
C PRO A 242 0.72 -21.82 -7.06
N GLY A 243 1.55 -21.68 -8.10
CA GLY A 243 1.13 -21.15 -9.40
C GLY A 243 1.05 -19.62 -9.51
N VAL A 244 1.31 -18.89 -8.41
CA VAL A 244 1.38 -17.42 -8.38
C VAL A 244 2.85 -16.98 -8.54
N LYS A 245 3.13 -15.94 -9.31
CA LYS A 245 4.48 -15.35 -9.40
C LYS A 245 4.59 -14.16 -8.46
N TYR A 246 5.66 -14.07 -7.70
CA TYR A 246 5.81 -13.03 -6.68
C TYR A 246 6.94 -12.08 -7.02
N THR A 247 6.72 -10.77 -6.89
CA THR A 247 7.78 -9.75 -6.93
C THR A 247 7.70 -8.86 -5.69
N MET A 248 8.70 -8.95 -4.82
CA MET A 248 8.78 -8.19 -3.57
C MET A 248 9.73 -7.01 -3.72
N ILE A 249 9.21 -5.80 -3.57
CA ILE A 249 9.97 -4.55 -3.66
C ILE A 249 10.13 -4.00 -2.25
N MET A 250 11.36 -4.03 -1.75
CA MET A 250 11.74 -3.61 -0.41
C MET A 250 12.63 -2.35 -0.46
N THR A 251 12.70 -1.64 0.66
CA THR A 251 13.60 -0.49 0.85
C THR A 251 14.40 -0.62 2.14
N LYS A 252 15.70 -0.33 2.09
CA LYS A 252 16.58 -0.28 3.27
C LYS A 252 16.16 0.80 4.27
N TYR A 253 15.34 1.76 3.83
CA TYR A 253 14.84 2.88 4.64
C TYR A 253 13.46 2.63 5.23
N ASP A 254 12.96 1.40 5.20
CA ASP A 254 11.64 1.08 5.73
C ASP A 254 11.58 1.30 7.25
N GLU A 255 10.77 2.29 7.66
CA GLU A 255 10.57 2.66 9.05
C GLU A 255 9.45 1.88 9.75
N ALA A 256 8.64 1.11 9.00
CA ALA A 256 7.48 0.38 9.54
C ALA A 256 7.67 -1.14 9.54
N VAL A 257 8.39 -1.69 8.56
CA VAL A 257 8.76 -3.11 8.47
C VAL A 257 10.23 -3.27 8.84
N ILE A 258 10.47 -3.77 10.06
CA ILE A 258 11.81 -3.84 10.63
C ILE A 258 12.13 -5.26 11.13
N PRO A 259 13.22 -5.89 10.63
CA PRO A 259 14.07 -5.41 9.54
C PRO A 259 13.32 -5.38 8.20
N TYR A 260 13.70 -4.50 7.27
CA TYR A 260 13.07 -4.41 5.94
C TYR A 260 13.12 -5.75 5.18
N THR A 261 14.10 -6.59 5.50
CA THR A 261 14.27 -7.94 4.96
C THR A 261 13.15 -8.91 5.36
N SER A 262 12.26 -8.53 6.29
CA SER A 262 11.01 -9.29 6.55
C SER A 262 10.14 -9.40 5.31
N GLY A 263 10.29 -8.48 4.36
CA GLY A 263 9.64 -8.56 3.05
C GLY A 263 10.25 -9.56 2.08
N HIS A 264 11.40 -10.18 2.42
CA HIS A 264 12.06 -11.12 1.54
C HIS A 264 11.26 -12.42 1.47
N LEU A 265 10.96 -12.87 0.25
CA LEU A 265 10.26 -14.12 0.00
C LEU A 265 11.24 -15.16 -0.53
N ASP A 266 11.63 -16.12 0.30
CA ASP A 266 12.47 -17.25 -0.11
C ASP A 266 11.63 -18.32 -0.81
N SER A 267 11.46 -18.17 -2.12
CA SER A 267 10.72 -19.13 -2.95
C SER A 267 11.23 -19.13 -4.40
N PRO A 268 11.25 -20.27 -5.11
CA PRO A 268 11.73 -20.34 -6.49
C PRO A 268 10.95 -19.49 -7.51
N ASN A 269 9.70 -19.14 -7.19
CA ASN A 269 8.82 -18.29 -7.99
C ASN A 269 8.78 -16.83 -7.50
N ALA A 270 9.73 -16.41 -6.68
CA ALA A 270 9.82 -15.05 -6.14
C ALA A 270 11.02 -14.28 -6.70
N THR A 271 10.78 -13.03 -7.08
CA THR A 271 11.81 -12.04 -7.38
C THR A 271 11.85 -11.04 -6.23
N ASN A 272 13.00 -10.88 -5.59
CA ASN A 272 13.18 -9.92 -4.50
C ASN A 272 14.04 -8.76 -5.00
N VAL A 273 13.53 -7.54 -4.85
CA VAL A 273 14.18 -6.30 -5.28
C VAL A 273 14.34 -5.39 -4.07
N VAL A 274 15.57 -4.94 -3.84
CA VAL A 274 15.84 -3.87 -2.88
C VAL A 274 16.12 -2.59 -3.68
N LEU A 275 15.33 -1.54 -3.48
CA LEU A 275 15.40 -0.32 -4.30
C LEU A 275 16.81 0.27 -4.37
N GLN A 276 17.55 0.24 -3.25
CA GLN A 276 18.90 0.78 -3.18
C GLN A 276 19.94 -0.03 -3.96
N ASP A 277 19.63 -1.27 -4.36
CA ASP A 277 20.50 -2.05 -5.26
C ASP A 277 20.30 -1.63 -6.72
N LEU A 278 19.18 -0.98 -7.05
CA LEU A 278 18.89 -0.40 -8.36
C LEU A 278 19.27 1.08 -8.45
N CYS A 279 19.07 1.83 -7.36
CA CYS A 279 19.32 3.27 -7.29
C CYS A 279 19.70 3.64 -5.84
N GLU A 280 20.99 3.82 -5.56
CA GLU A 280 21.49 4.14 -4.21
C GLU A 280 20.95 5.49 -3.68
N GLN A 281 20.59 6.41 -4.59
CA GLN A 281 20.02 7.72 -4.28
C GLN A 281 18.52 7.66 -3.95
N ASP A 282 17.88 6.52 -4.14
CA ASP A 282 16.51 6.28 -3.74
C ASP A 282 16.43 6.05 -2.22
N ARG A 283 15.81 7.01 -1.52
CA ARG A 283 15.62 6.96 -0.07
C ARG A 283 14.16 6.82 0.33
N ALA A 284 13.29 6.37 -0.56
CA ALA A 284 11.89 6.14 -0.22
C ALA A 284 11.75 5.23 1.01
N GLY A 285 11.05 5.71 2.03
CA GLY A 285 10.66 4.92 3.19
C GLY A 285 9.36 4.16 2.93
N HIS A 286 8.76 3.59 3.98
CA HIS A 286 7.67 2.63 3.91
C HIS A 286 6.52 3.08 2.99
N GLY A 287 5.95 4.26 3.25
CA GLY A 287 4.83 4.79 2.49
C GLY A 287 5.21 5.47 1.17
N MET A 288 6.44 5.97 1.04
CA MET A 288 6.88 6.72 -0.15
C MET A 288 7.07 5.82 -1.37
N VAL A 289 7.33 4.51 -1.16
CA VAL A 289 7.47 3.51 -2.24
C VAL A 289 6.24 3.46 -3.15
N ALA A 290 5.05 3.78 -2.66
CA ALA A 290 3.83 3.83 -3.48
C ALA A 290 3.81 4.98 -4.52
N PHE A 291 4.71 5.96 -4.40
CA PHE A 291 4.86 7.11 -5.29
C PHE A 291 6.23 7.12 -6.00
N ASP A 292 6.96 6.01 -5.92
CA ASP A 292 8.37 5.94 -6.29
C ASP A 292 8.56 5.53 -7.77
N PRO A 293 9.23 6.36 -8.59
CA PRO A 293 9.46 6.05 -10.00
C PRO A 293 10.28 4.78 -10.24
N ASN A 294 11.26 4.47 -9.37
CA ASN A 294 12.08 3.27 -9.48
C ASN A 294 11.23 2.03 -9.17
N ALA A 295 10.46 2.07 -8.09
CA ALA A 295 9.53 0.99 -7.74
C ALA A 295 8.48 0.77 -8.85
N THR A 296 7.94 1.84 -9.41
CA THR A 296 6.95 1.72 -10.48
C THR A 296 7.51 1.16 -11.78
N GLN A 297 8.79 1.39 -12.09
CA GLN A 297 9.43 0.74 -13.24
C GLN A 297 9.61 -0.76 -13.02
N VAL A 298 9.89 -1.19 -11.78
CA VAL A 298 9.91 -2.62 -11.41
C VAL A 298 8.52 -3.25 -11.56
N ILE A 299 7.45 -2.54 -11.15
CA ILE A 299 6.07 -2.99 -11.37
C ILE A 299 5.81 -3.21 -12.86
N LEU A 300 6.10 -2.22 -13.72
CA LEU A 300 5.87 -2.34 -15.17
C LEU A 300 6.65 -3.51 -15.79
N ASN A 301 7.90 -3.73 -15.36
CA ASN A 301 8.72 -4.85 -15.81
C ASN A 301 8.19 -6.21 -15.34
N THR A 302 7.54 -6.24 -14.18
CA THR A 302 6.93 -7.47 -13.64
C THR A 302 5.69 -7.85 -14.43
N LEU A 303 4.83 -6.88 -14.71
CA LEU A 303 3.56 -7.09 -15.40
C LEU A 303 3.75 -7.31 -16.92
N ASP A 304 4.83 -6.79 -17.50
CA ASP A 304 5.18 -7.01 -18.91
C ASP A 304 6.68 -7.34 -19.06
N PRO A 305 7.10 -8.57 -18.73
CA PRO A 305 8.51 -8.95 -18.78
C PRO A 305 9.05 -9.01 -20.21
N ALA A 306 8.18 -9.18 -21.22
CA ALA A 306 8.58 -9.20 -22.63
C ALA A 306 9.06 -7.83 -23.12
N ASN A 307 8.56 -6.73 -22.53
CA ASN A 307 8.93 -5.37 -22.86
C ASN A 307 9.63 -4.63 -21.71
N ALA A 308 10.23 -5.37 -20.76
CA ALA A 308 10.90 -4.82 -19.60
C ALA A 308 12.00 -3.81 -19.99
N LYS A 309 12.07 -2.70 -19.25
CA LYS A 309 13.06 -1.62 -19.44
C LYS A 309 13.98 -1.50 -18.23
N PRO A 310 15.26 -1.14 -18.40
CA PRO A 310 16.14 -0.88 -17.26
C PRO A 310 15.55 0.19 -16.34
N VAL A 311 15.69 -0.02 -15.02
CA VAL A 311 15.33 1.00 -14.04
C VAL A 311 16.32 2.15 -14.16
N LYS A 312 15.83 3.33 -14.59
CA LYS A 312 16.61 4.56 -14.58
C LYS A 312 16.57 5.14 -13.17
N CYS A 313 17.73 5.34 -12.57
CA CYS A 313 17.79 5.82 -11.19
C CYS A 313 17.24 7.23 -11.07
N HIS A 314 16.19 7.37 -10.27
CA HIS A 314 15.61 8.63 -9.84
C HIS A 314 15.80 8.78 -8.33
N ALA A 315 16.39 9.89 -7.90
CA ALA A 315 16.50 10.17 -6.47
C ALA A 315 15.12 10.44 -5.87
N VAL A 316 14.79 9.75 -4.80
CA VAL A 316 13.58 9.96 -4.01
C VAL A 316 14.02 10.35 -2.59
N PRO A 317 13.52 11.46 -2.02
CA PRO A 317 13.90 11.84 -0.67
C PRO A 317 13.35 10.85 0.36
N VAL A 318 13.91 10.90 1.57
CA VAL A 318 13.30 10.22 2.72
C VAL A 318 11.86 10.64 2.89
N SER A 319 11.01 9.71 3.32
CA SER A 319 9.64 10.03 3.73
C SER A 319 9.69 11.20 4.74
N PRO A 320 8.82 12.22 4.59
CA PRO A 320 8.71 13.31 5.57
C PRO A 320 8.24 12.82 6.94
#